data_AF-A0A820FFU4-F1
#
_entry.id   AF-A0A820FFU4-F1
#
_cell.length_a   1.000
_cell.length_b   1.000
_cell.length_c   1.000
_cell.angle_alpha   90.00
_cell.angle_beta   90.00
_cell.angle_gamma   90.00
#
_symmetry.space_group_name_H-M   'P 1'
#
loop_
_entity.id
_entity.type
_entity.pdbx_description
1 polymer ?
#
loop_
_entity_poly.entity_id
_entity_poly.type
_entity_poly.pdbx_seq_one_letter_code
_entity_poly.pdbx_strand_id
1 'polypeptide(L)' 'MAASYWKSSQFEQWLFDRQELIAFRLRDIASWPSSNGSSPITEDDYLKILIFYSNIIQYIGEQYKVRQQVIATAIIY' A
#
# COMPACT_ATOMS: atom_id res chain seq x y z
N MET A 1 -3.66 13.84 -17.21
CA MET A 1 -3.75 15.04 -16.34
C MET A 1 -2.39 15.38 -15.70
N ALA A 2 -1.27 15.16 -16.39
CA ALA A 2 0.07 15.35 -15.79
C ALA A 2 0.38 16.82 -15.44
N ALA A 3 -0.20 17.76 -16.17
CA ALA A 3 0.04 19.20 -15.99
C ALA A 3 -0.76 19.85 -14.85
N SER A 4 -1.70 19.13 -14.22
CA SER A 4 -2.62 19.68 -13.21
C SER A 4 -2.57 18.93 -11.88
N TYR A 5 -1.40 18.43 -11.49
CA TYR A 5 -1.20 17.68 -10.23
C TYR A 5 -1.69 18.45 -8.99
N TRP A 6 -1.36 19.74 -8.88
CA TRP A 6 -1.70 20.59 -7.72
C TRP A 6 -3.21 20.83 -7.51
N LYS A 7 -4.03 20.55 -8.52
CA LYS A 7 -5.50 20.65 -8.47
C LYS A 7 -6.17 19.28 -8.66
N SER A 8 -5.40 18.20 -8.50
CA SER A 8 -5.88 16.84 -8.70
C SER A 8 -6.38 16.26 -7.39
N SER A 9 -7.31 15.31 -7.47
CA SER A 9 -7.77 14.55 -6.30
C SER A 9 -6.64 13.81 -5.60
N GLN A 10 -5.61 13.37 -6.34
CA GLN A 10 -4.45 12.72 -5.75
C GLN A 10 -3.75 13.62 -4.73
N PHE A 11 -3.56 14.90 -5.07
CA PHE A 11 -2.91 15.86 -4.19
C PHE A 11 -3.84 16.32 -3.05
N GLU A 12 -5.11 16.56 -3.33
CA GLU A 12 -6.05 17.12 -2.36
C GLU A 12 -6.58 16.10 -1.35
N GLN A 13 -6.71 14.81 -1.71
CA GLN A 13 -7.41 13.81 -0.90
C GLN A 13 -6.55 12.60 -0.51
N TRP A 14 -5.57 12.23 -1.33
CA TRP A 14 -4.81 10.98 -1.18
C TRP A 14 -3.34 11.20 -0.79
N LEU A 15 -2.96 12.45 -0.52
CA LEU A 15 -1.66 12.79 0.03
C LEU A 15 -1.76 12.91 1.56
N PHE A 16 -1.44 11.81 2.24
CA PHE A 16 -1.50 11.74 3.71
C PHE A 16 -0.21 12.24 4.36
N ASP A 17 -0.33 12.72 5.59
CA ASP A 17 0.84 13.02 6.40
C ASP A 17 1.50 11.73 6.92
N ARG A 18 2.81 11.80 7.17
CA ARG A 18 3.59 10.67 7.68
C ARG A 18 3.04 10.15 9.01
N GLN A 19 2.59 11.04 9.90
CA GLN A 19 2.09 10.66 11.22
C GLN A 19 0.78 9.87 11.12
N GLU A 20 -0.12 10.29 10.24
CA GLU A 20 -1.39 9.61 9.99
C GLU A 20 -1.17 8.20 9.44
N LEU A 21 -0.26 8.05 8.48
CA LEU A 21 0.09 6.74 7.91
C LEU A 21 0.64 5.77 8.97
N ILE A 22 1.46 6.25 9.90
CA ILE A 22 1.98 5.42 11.00
C ILE A 22 0.84 5.01 11.94
N ALA A 23 -0.08 5.93 12.26
CA ALA A 23 -1.23 5.63 13.12
C ALA A 23 -2.16 4.58 12.50
N PHE A 24 -2.42 4.65 11.20
CA PHE A 24 -3.20 3.62 10.49
C PHE A 24 -2.48 2.27 10.49
N ARG A 25 -1.17 2.25 10.22
CA ARG A 25 -0.37 1.01 10.26
C ARG A 25 -0.43 0.35 11.63
N LEU A 26 -0.27 1.11 12.72
CA LEU A 26 -0.34 0.56 14.08
C LEU A 26 -1.72 0.00 14.41
N ARG A 27 -2.79 0.63 13.91
CA ARG A 27 -4.15 0.13 14.05
C ARG A 27 -4.34 -1.21 13.33
N ASP A 28 -3.83 -1.32 12.10
CA ASP A 28 -3.90 -2.57 11.33
C ASP A 28 -3.16 -3.71 12.05
N ILE A 29 -1.93 -3.44 12.51
CA ILE A 29 -1.12 -4.39 13.28
C ILE A 29 -1.84 -4.84 14.56
N ALA A 30 -2.48 -3.90 15.27
CA ALA A 30 -3.23 -4.20 16.49
C ALA A 30 -4.52 -5.00 16.23
N SER A 31 -5.15 -4.80 15.07
CA SER A 31 -6.39 -5.49 14.68
C SER A 31 -6.19 -6.96 14.26
N TRP A 32 -4.94 -7.36 14.01
CA TRP A 32 -4.65 -8.71 13.55
C TRP A 32 -4.93 -9.75 14.65
N PRO A 33 -5.77 -10.77 14.38
CA PRO A 33 -6.22 -11.71 15.39
C PRO A 33 -5.05 -12.54 15.93
N SER A 34 -4.79 -12.43 17.22
CA SER A 34 -3.85 -13.29 17.95
C SER A 34 -4.60 -14.37 18.71
N SER A 35 -4.25 -15.63 18.47
CA SER A 35 -4.75 -16.77 19.24
C SER A 35 -4.25 -16.82 20.68
N ASN A 36 -3.29 -15.98 21.04
CA ASN A 36 -2.43 -16.12 22.22
C ASN A 36 -2.14 -14.80 22.96
N GLY A 37 -2.90 -13.73 22.65
CA GLY A 37 -2.89 -12.47 23.41
C GLY A 37 -1.79 -11.47 23.07
N SER A 38 -0.85 -11.82 22.19
CA SER A 38 0.17 -10.90 21.64
C SER A 38 -0.04 -10.68 20.15
N SER A 39 -0.07 -9.43 19.68
CA SER A 39 -0.17 -9.10 18.24
C SER A 39 0.80 -9.97 17.43
N PRO A 40 0.33 -10.80 16.45
CA PRO A 40 1.18 -11.81 15.83
C PRO A 40 2.20 -11.24 14.85
N ILE A 41 2.03 -9.97 14.48
CA ILE A 41 2.75 -9.34 13.39
C ILE A 41 3.54 -8.14 13.90
N THR A 42 4.81 -8.07 13.51
CA THR A 42 5.69 -6.91 13.78
C THR A 42 5.56 -5.90 12.64
N GLU A 43 5.98 -4.65 12.84
CA GLU A 43 6.06 -3.66 11.76
C GLU A 43 6.88 -4.16 10.56
N ASP A 44 7.99 -4.88 10.80
CA ASP A 44 8.81 -5.49 9.75
C ASP A 44 8.03 -6.49 8.90
N ASP A 45 7.15 -7.27 9.51
CA ASP A 45 6.36 -8.27 8.81
C ASP A 45 5.26 -7.61 7.97
N TYR A 46 4.67 -6.50 8.46
CA TYR A 46 3.75 -5.67 7.68
C TYR A 46 4.43 -5.15 6.39
N LEU A 47 5.68 -4.68 6.49
CA LEU A 47 6.46 -4.25 5.32
C LEU A 47 6.76 -5.41 4.36
N LYS A 48 7.09 -6.60 4.86
CA LYS A 48 7.28 -7.80 4.02
C LYS A 48 6.00 -8.16 3.27
N ILE A 49 4.83 -8.06 3.90
CA ILE A 49 3.53 -8.30 3.27
C ILE A 49 3.28 -7.30 2.13
N LEU A 50 3.56 -6.01 2.35
CA LEU A 50 3.43 -4.98 1.29
C LEU A 50 4.33 -5.28 0.09
N ILE A 51 5.59 -5.66 0.34
CA ILE A 51 6.54 -6.05 -0.71
C ILE A 51 6.02 -7.28 -1.47
N PHE A 52 5.53 -8.28 -0.74
CA PHE A 52 4.99 -9.51 -1.32
C PHE A 52 3.83 -9.23 -2.29
N TYR A 53 2.83 -8.43 -1.87
CA TYR A 53 1.71 -8.08 -2.75
C TYR A 53 2.13 -7.19 -3.92
N SER A 54 3.04 -6.26 -3.71
CA SER A 54 3.60 -5.44 -4.81
C SER A 54 4.25 -6.32 -5.88
N ASN A 55 5.01 -7.34 -5.46
CA ASN A 55 5.63 -8.30 -6.37
C ASN A 55 4.61 -9.21 -7.06
N ILE A 56 3.53 -9.61 -6.39
CA ILE A 56 2.43 -10.36 -7.02
C ILE A 56 1.79 -9.53 -8.13
N ILE A 57 1.44 -8.27 -7.84
CA ILE A 57 0.81 -7.38 -8.82
C ILE A 57 1.75 -7.15 -10.01
N GLN A 58 3.04 -6.95 -9.76
CA GLN A 58 4.06 -6.83 -10.80
C GLN A 58 4.13 -8.11 -11.66
N TYR A 59 4.22 -9.29 -11.04
CA TYR A 59 4.28 -10.57 -11.74
C TYR A 59 3.03 -10.79 -12.61
N ILE A 60 1.83 -10.54 -12.08
CA ILE A 60 0.58 -10.61 -12.83
C ILE A 60 0.63 -9.65 -14.02
N GLY A 61 1.05 -8.40 -13.81
CA GLY A 61 1.16 -7.41 -14.87
C GLY A 61 2.11 -7.82 -16.00
N GLU A 62 3.23 -8.44 -15.65
CA GLU A 62 4.20 -8.98 -16.60
C GLU A 62 3.63 -10.18 -17.39
N GLN A 63 2.90 -11.09 -16.73
CA GLN A 63 2.23 -12.21 -17.40
C GLN A 63 1.23 -11.73 -18.46
N TYR A 64 0.46 -10.68 -18.15
CA TYR A 64 -0.49 -10.06 -19.08
C TYR A 64 0.15 -9.05 -20.05
N LYS A 65 1.48 -8.84 -19.98
CA LYS A 65 2.25 -7.92 -20.84
C LYS A 65 1.68 -6.49 -20.86
N VAL A 66 1.13 -6.03 -19.73
CA VAL A 66 0.60 -4.66 -19.64
C VAL A 66 1.72 -3.64 -19.44
N ARG A 67 1.44 -2.38 -19.74
CA ARG A 67 2.41 -1.28 -19.55
C ARG A 67 2.62 -1.01 -18.06
N GLN A 68 3.83 -0.59 -17.69
CA GLN A 68 4.19 -0.29 -16.30
C GLN A 68 3.27 0.73 -15.62
N GLN A 69 2.71 1.69 -16.37
CA GLN A 69 1.75 2.67 -15.84
C GLN A 69 0.46 2.00 -15.30
N VAL A 70 0.01 0.92 -15.94
CA VAL A 70 -1.16 0.15 -15.50
C VAL A 70 -0.84 -0.58 -14.20
N ILE A 71 0.34 -1.22 -14.15
CA ILE A 71 0.84 -1.93 -12.95
C ILE A 71 1.01 -0.96 -11.79
N ALA A 72 1.68 0.18 -12.03
CA ALA A 72 1.90 1.20 -11.00
C ALA A 72 0.58 1.77 -10.46
N THR A 73 -0.42 1.99 -11.32
CA THR A 73 -1.75 2.43 -10.88
C THR A 73 -2.43 1.35 -10.03
N ALA A 74 -2.28 0.07 -10.37
CA ALA A 74 -2.81 -1.05 -9.59
C ALA A 74 -2.12 -1.24 -8.23
N ILE A 75 -0.86 -0.83 -8.08
CA ILE A 75 -0.13 -0.85 -6.79
C ILE A 75 -0.57 0.32 -5.89
N ILE A 76 -0.98 1.44 -6.47
CA ILE A 76 -1.46 2.62 -5.71
C ILE A 76 -2.87 2.41 -5.18
N TYR A 77 -3.70 1.63 -5.89
CA TYR A 77 -5.03 1.22 -5.44
C TYR A 77 -4.94 0.17 -4.32
#